data_AF-A0A395D072-F1
#
_entry.id   AF-A0A395D072-F1
#
_cell.length_a   1.000
_cell.length_b   1.000
_cell.length_c   1.000
_cell.angle_alpha   90.00
_cell.angle_beta   90.00
_cell.angle_gamma   90.00
#
_symmetry.space_group_name_H-M   'P 1'
#
loop_
_entity.id
_entity.type
_entity.pdbx_description
1 polymer ?
#
loop_
_entity_poly.entity_id
_entity_poly.type
_entity_poly.pdbx_seq_one_letter_code
_entity_poly.pdbx_strand_id
1 'polypeptide(L)' 'MSAEAATERQALAALLDWYLAAGVDIAVDDAPHDRFAESERPAAATAREPAEPAVASAPSPALQRPARAPSVGPGAAA' A
#
# COMPACT_ATOMS: atom_id res chain seq x y z
N MET A 1 22.20 9.09 25.79
CA MET A 1 21.56 8.31 24.72
C MET A 1 22.50 7.18 24.34
N SER A 2 22.03 5.94 24.30
CA SER A 2 22.84 4.79 23.92
C SER A 2 23.16 4.81 22.42
N ALA A 3 24.30 4.22 22.02
CA ALA A 3 24.71 4.15 20.63
C ALA A 3 23.69 3.42 19.73
N GLU A 4 23.05 2.38 20.27
CA GLU A 4 21.97 1.63 19.59
C GLU A 4 20.78 2.53 19.25
N ALA A 5 20.29 3.32 20.21
CA ALA A 5 19.18 4.26 20.00
C ALA A 5 19.51 5.37 18.97
N ALA A 6 20.79 5.74 18.84
CA ALA A 6 21.24 6.67 17.81
C ALA A 6 21.20 6.01 16.41
N THR A 7 21.65 4.76 16.30
CA THR A 7 21.58 3.97 15.06
C THR A 7 20.15 3.71 14.63
N GLU A 8 19.25 3.35 15.55
CA GLU A 8 17.81 3.16 15.26
C GLU A 8 17.16 4.44 14.73
N ARG A 9 17.46 5.59 15.35
CA ARG A 9 16.97 6.89 14.87
C ARG A 9 17.48 7.22 13.47
N GLN A 10 18.74 6.93 13.19
CA GLN A 10 19.32 7.16 11.86
C GLN A 10 18.72 6.22 10.80
N ALA A 11 18.51 4.95 11.15
CA ALA A 11 17.86 3.99 10.27
C ALA A 11 16.40 4.38 9.97
N LEU A 12 15.67 4.85 10.98
CA LEU A 12 14.30 5.37 10.82
C LEU A 12 14.27 6.60 9.91
N ALA A 13 15.19 7.55 10.08
CA ALA A 13 15.28 8.73 9.21
C ALA A 13 15.54 8.34 7.75
N ALA A 14 16.50 7.45 7.50
CA ALA A 14 16.81 6.98 6.15
C ALA A 14 15.63 6.25 5.48
N LEU A 15 14.82 5.52 6.26
CA LEU A 15 13.63 4.87 5.75
C LEU A 15 12.55 5.88 5.33
N LEU A 16 12.34 6.94 6.13
CA LEU A 16 11.38 7.99 5.80
C LEU A 16 11.80 8.78 4.56
N ASP A 17 13.10 9.12 4.44
CA ASP A 17 13.65 9.79 3.26
C ASP A 17 13.43 8.95 1.99
N TRP A 18 13.57 7.62 2.09
CA TRP A 18 13.30 6.72 0.97
C TRP A 18 11.83 6.73 0.54
N TYR A 19 10.89 6.70 1.49
CA TYR A 19 9.46 6.79 1.18
C TYR A 19 9.08 8.14 0.53
N LEU A 20 9.63 9.24 1.04
CA LEU A 20 9.45 10.56 0.43
C LEU A 20 9.99 10.61 -1.01
N ALA A 21 11.21 10.10 -1.23
CA ALA A 21 11.83 10.06 -2.56
C ALA A 21 11.08 9.13 -3.53
N ALA A 22 10.44 8.07 -3.02
CA ALA A 22 9.60 7.17 -3.82
C ALA A 22 8.25 7.81 -4.22
N GLY A 23 7.94 9.03 -3.78
CA GLY A 23 6.63 9.67 -3.98
C GLY A 23 5.51 8.95 -3.22
N VAL A 24 5.90 8.16 -2.22
CA VAL A 24 5.01 7.33 -1.42
C VAL A 24 4.52 8.19 -0.27
N ASP A 25 3.57 9.08 -0.58
CA ASP A 25 2.89 9.94 0.38
C ASP A 25 1.69 9.22 1.02
N ILE A 26 1.95 8.01 1.51
CA ILE A 26 0.94 7.21 2.22
C ILE A 26 0.95 7.64 3.68
N ALA A 27 -0.07 8.42 4.03
CA ALA A 27 -0.65 8.51 5.37
C ALA A 27 -0.06 9.54 6.34
N VAL A 28 0.47 10.66 5.85
CA VAL A 28 0.45 11.90 6.63
C VAL A 28 -0.53 12.84 5.93
N ASP A 29 -1.76 12.89 6.46
CA ASP A 29 -2.68 13.94 6.04
C ASP A 29 -2.05 15.30 6.40
N ASP A 30 -2.39 16.34 5.64
CA ASP A 30 -1.87 17.70 5.86
C ASP A 30 -2.29 18.22 7.25
N ALA A 31 -3.42 17.73 7.76
CA ALA A 31 -3.89 18.01 9.10
C ALA A 31 -3.51 16.89 10.11
N PRO A 32 -3.08 17.24 11.33
CA PRO A 32 -2.90 16.26 12.40
C PRO A 32 -4.26 15.62 12.75
N HIS A 33 -4.30 14.29 12.79
CA HIS A 33 -5.49 13.52 13.17
C HIS A 33 -5.53 13.18 14.66
N ASP A 34 -6.69 13.36 15.27
CA ASP A 34 -7.00 12.81 16.59
C ASP A 34 -7.71 11.44 16.44
N ARG A 35 -6.91 10.37 16.45
CA ARG A 35 -7.40 8.99 16.32
C ARG A 35 -8.23 8.51 17.52
N PHE A 36 -8.11 9.16 18.70
CA PHE A 36 -8.91 8.83 19.87
C PHE A 36 -10.32 9.39 19.70
N ALA A 37 -10.44 10.68 19.37
CA ALA A 37 -11.72 11.29 19.08
C ALA A 37 -12.42 10.66 17.86
N GLU A 38 -11.67 10.16 16.87
CA GLU A 38 -12.22 9.40 15.74
C GLU A 38 -12.83 8.06 16.16
N SER A 39 -12.20 7.35 17.10
CA SER A 39 -12.68 6.03 17.56
C SER A 39 -14.00 6.11 18.33
N GLU A 40 -14.29 7.26 18.95
CA GLU A 40 -15.53 7.52 19.67
C GLU A 40 -16.70 7.92 18.76
N ARG A 41 -16.41 8.29 17.50
CA ARG A 41 -17.47 8.63 16.55
C ARG A 41 -18.25 7.37 16.19
N PRO A 42 -19.58 7.37 16.32
CA PRO A 42 -20.42 6.32 15.76
C PRO A 42 -20.07 6.15 14.28
N ALA A 43 -19.93 4.91 13.81
CA ALA A 43 -19.67 4.64 12.40
C ALA A 43 -20.77 5.30 11.57
N ALA A 44 -20.46 6.46 10.99
CA ALA A 44 -21.36 7.12 10.07
C ALA A 44 -21.51 6.17 8.89
N ALA A 45 -22.76 5.78 8.60
CA ALA A 45 -23.07 5.05 7.37
C ALA A 45 -22.44 5.84 6.24
N THR A 46 -21.44 5.27 5.58
CA THR A 46 -20.60 5.94 4.60
C THR A 46 -21.52 6.66 3.61
N ALA A 47 -21.65 7.97 3.76
CA ALA A 47 -22.35 8.77 2.78
C ALA A 47 -21.53 8.60 1.52
N ARG A 48 -22.06 7.82 0.58
CA ARG A 48 -21.46 7.58 -0.72
C ARG A 48 -21.16 8.96 -1.29
N GLU A 49 -19.88 9.30 -1.33
CA GLU A 49 -19.42 10.51 -1.99
C GLU A 49 -20.02 10.53 -3.40
N PRO A 50 -20.58 11.66 -3.87
CA PRO A 50 -21.08 11.73 -5.23
C PRO A 50 -19.93 11.33 -6.16
N ALA A 51 -20.13 10.24 -6.92
CA ALA A 51 -19.13 9.71 -7.81
C ALA A 51 -18.64 10.85 -8.72
N GLU A 52 -17.36 11.19 -8.63
CA GLU A 52 -16.72 12.05 -9.62
C GLU A 52 -17.01 11.47 -11.02
N PRO A 53 -17.25 12.32 -12.04
CA PRO A 53 -17.49 11.83 -13.38
C PRO A 53 -16.28 10.99 -13.81
N ALA A 54 -16.54 9.72 -14.13
CA ALA A 54 -15.53 8.79 -14.58
C ALA A 54 -14.79 9.38 -15.78
N VAL A 55 -13.55 9.84 -15.57
CA VAL A 55 -12.61 10.01 -16.67
C VAL A 55 -12.51 8.66 -17.37
N ALA A 56 -12.86 8.64 -18.65
CA ALA A 56 -12.90 7.43 -19.45
C ALA A 56 -11.59 6.67 -19.27
N SER A 57 -11.65 5.50 -18.63
CA SER A 57 -10.49 4.66 -18.43
C SER A 57 -9.92 4.33 -19.81
N ALA A 58 -8.70 4.79 -20.08
CA ALA A 58 -7.93 4.24 -21.18
C ALA A 58 -7.91 2.70 -21.02
N PRO A 59 -7.98 1.93 -22.11
CA PRO A 59 -8.00 0.48 -22.01
C PRO A 59 -6.75 0.01 -21.26
N SER A 60 -6.94 -0.62 -20.10
CA SER A 60 -5.86 -1.25 -19.36
C SER A 60 -5.18 -2.27 -20.26
N PRO A 61 -3.84 -2.27 -20.38
CA PRO A 61 -3.14 -3.30 -21.11
C PRO A 61 -3.46 -4.64 -20.44
N ALA A 62 -4.01 -5.58 -21.22
CA ALA A 62 -4.32 -6.91 -20.73
C ALA A 62 -3.04 -7.53 -20.17
N LEU A 63 -2.99 -7.75 -18.87
CA LEU A 63 -1.96 -8.58 -18.24
C LEU A 63 -2.10 -9.97 -18.85
N GLN A 64 -1.20 -10.32 -19.75
CA GLN A 64 -1.14 -11.66 -20.31
C GLN A 64 -0.87 -12.62 -19.16
N ARG A 65 -1.85 -13.45 -18.84
CA ARG A 65 -1.69 -14.55 -17.89
C ARG A 65 -0.62 -15.49 -18.48
N PRO A 66 0.49 -15.75 -17.79
CA PRO A 66 1.47 -16.70 -18.28
C PRO A 66 0.81 -18.07 -18.42
N ALA A 67 1.02 -18.72 -19.57
CA ALA A 67 0.50 -20.04 -19.84
C ALA A 67 1.02 -21.03 -18.78
N ARG A 68 0.10 -21.80 -18.20
CA ARG A 68 0.42 -22.87 -17.25
C ARG A 68 1.34 -23.87 -17.96
N ALA A 69 2.57 -24.03 -17.46
CA ALA A 69 3.49 -25.04 -17.95
C ALA A 69 2.87 -26.45 -17.80
N PRO A 70 3.07 -27.36 -18.77
CA PRO A 70 2.60 -28.73 -18.65
C PRO A 70 3.33 -29.41 -17.48
N SER A 71 2.56 -29.99 -16.55
CA SER A 71 3.11 -30.84 -15.50
C SER A 71 3.64 -32.12 -16.14
N VAL A 72 4.96 -32.30 -16.14
CA VAL A 72 5.57 -33.60 -16.42
C VAL A 72 5.22 -34.52 -15.24
N GLY A 73 4.30 -35.45 -15.46
CA GLY A 73 4.01 -36.51 -14.49
C GLY A 73 5.24 -37.42 -14.34
N PRO A 74 5.53 -37.95 -13.14
CA PRO A 74 6.61 -38.90 -12.97
C PRO A 74 6.32 -40.15 -13.81
N GLY A 75 7.24 -40.45 -14.72
CA GLY A 75 7.18 -41.63 -15.57
C GLY A 75 7.12 -42.91 -14.74
N ALA A 76 6.14 -43.74 -15.04
CA ALA A 76 6.19 -45.16 -14.71
C ALA A 76 7.21 -45.83 -15.64
N ALA A 77 8.34 -46.24 -15.07
CA ALA A 77 9.18 -47.32 -15.56
C ALA A 77 9.03 -48.44 -14.50
N ALA A 78 8.29 -49.50 -14.83
CA ALA A 78 8.77 -50.73 -15.47
C ALA A 78 9.27 -51.72 -14.40
#